data_AF-A0A9E1RZI6-F1
#
_entry.id   AF-A0A9E1RZI6-F1
#
_cell.length_a   1.000
_cell.length_b   1.000
_cell.length_c   1.000
_cell.angle_alpha   90.00
_cell.angle_beta   90.00
_cell.angle_gamma   90.00
#
_symmetry.space_group_name_H-M   'P 1'
#
loop_
_entity.id
_entity.type
_entity.pdbx_description
1 polymer ?
#
loop_
_entity_poly.entity_id
_entity_poly.type
_entity_poly.pdbx_seq_one_letter_code
_entity_poly.pdbx_strand_id
1 'polypeptide(L)'
;MKFGLLFAYQNPPDSGIPWQEPYADMLNCLPRAEALGYSSALQASHHIQKDGFCPSPMVAMAGAAAVTERSLNCRCWMDAIDGRAAADGRPQLPG
;
A
#
# COMPACT_ATOMS: atom_id res chain seq x y z
N MET A 1 19.13 8.74 0.74
CA MET A 1 18.34 7.49 0.79
C MET A 1 16.85 7.86 0.71
N LYS A 2 16.01 7.08 0.01
CA LYS A 2 14.56 7.30 -0.05
C LYS A 2 13.83 6.13 0.60
N PHE A 3 12.87 6.42 1.46
CA PHE A 3 12.09 5.40 2.16
C PHE A 3 10.62 5.44 1.74
N GLY A 4 9.95 4.28 1.84
CA GLY A 4 8.54 4.10 1.48
C GLY A 4 7.83 3.20 2.48
N LEU A 5 6.50 3.36 2.56
CA LEU A 5 5.63 2.49 3.34
C LEU A 5 4.82 1.59 2.39
N LEU A 6 4.66 0.32 2.76
CA LEU A 6 3.81 -0.63 2.08
C LEU A 6 2.55 -0.86 2.92
N PHE A 7 1.38 -0.68 2.31
CA PHE A 7 0.09 -0.96 2.92
C PHE A 7 -0.48 -2.22 2.27
N ALA A 8 -0.49 -3.32 3.03
CA ALA A 8 -0.98 -4.61 2.58
C ALA A 8 -2.52 -4.69 2.58
N TYR A 9 -3.17 -3.97 3.51
CA TYR A 9 -4.60 -4.06 3.80
C TYR A 9 -5.08 -5.43 4.27
N GLN A 10 -4.13 -6.35 4.51
CA GLN A 10 -4.41 -7.66 5.02
C GLN A 10 -5.04 -7.57 6.39
N ASN A 11 -6.20 -8.19 6.47
CA ASN A 11 -7.02 -8.39 7.62
C ASN A 11 -7.40 -9.88 7.67
N PRO A 12 -6.72 -10.69 8.49
CA PRO A 12 -6.98 -12.13 8.57
C PRO A 12 -8.46 -12.45 8.84
N PRO A 13 -8.97 -13.56 8.27
CA PRO A 13 -10.26 -14.09 8.70
C PRO A 13 -10.25 -14.26 10.23
N ASP A 14 -11.34 -13.85 10.88
CA ASP A 14 -11.55 -13.94 12.33
C ASP A 14 -10.77 -12.93 13.21
N SER A 15 -10.13 -11.92 12.63
CA SER A 15 -9.49 -10.84 13.40
C SER A 15 -10.47 -9.98 14.22
N GLY A 16 -11.75 -9.97 13.84
CA GLY A 16 -12.77 -9.07 14.37
C GLY A 16 -12.66 -7.61 13.89
N ILE A 17 -11.66 -7.30 13.06
CA ILE A 17 -11.41 -5.95 12.53
C ILE A 17 -12.34 -5.69 11.33
N PRO A 18 -13.10 -4.57 11.31
CA PRO A 18 -13.84 -4.13 10.14
C PRO A 18 -12.95 -3.89 8.91
N TRP A 19 -13.42 -4.30 7.72
CA TRP A 19 -12.66 -4.20 6.46
C TRP A 19 -12.19 -2.78 6.08
N GLN A 20 -12.86 -1.75 6.60
CA GLN A 20 -12.56 -0.35 6.34
C GLN A 20 -11.41 0.17 7.21
N GLU A 21 -11.13 -0.48 8.34
CA GLU A 21 -10.16 -0.03 9.33
C GLU A 21 -8.73 0.04 8.77
N PRO A 22 -8.22 -0.95 8.01
CA PRO A 22 -6.90 -0.84 7.39
C PRO A 22 -6.75 0.35 6.43
N TYR A 23 -7.84 0.76 5.77
CA TYR A 23 -7.84 1.95 4.91
C TYR A 23 -7.86 3.24 5.73
N ALA A 24 -8.64 3.28 6.81
CA ALA A 24 -8.63 4.41 7.74
C ALA A 24 -7.25 4.58 8.39
N ASP A 25 -6.60 3.49 8.77
CA ASP A 25 -5.25 3.48 9.31
C ASP A 25 -4.23 4.03 8.32
N MET A 26 -4.32 3.64 7.04
CA MET A 26 -3.51 4.24 5.99
C MET A 26 -3.72 5.76 5.95
N LEU A 27 -4.97 6.24 5.88
CA LEU A 27 -5.27 7.68 5.80
C LEU A 27 -4.77 8.45 7.03
N ASN A 28 -4.83 7.85 8.22
CA ASN A 28 -4.33 8.44 9.47
C ASN A 28 -2.80 8.37 9.62
N CYS A 29 -2.14 7.45 8.90
CA CYS A 29 -0.70 7.27 8.94
C CYS A 29 0.01 8.23 7.98
N LEU A 30 -0.53 8.41 6.77
CA LEU A 30 0.14 9.10 5.67
C LEU A 30 0.61 10.54 5.97
N PRO A 31 -0.17 11.42 6.64
CA PRO A 31 0.30 12.77 6.97
C PRO A 31 1.55 12.76 7.86
N ARG A 32 1.60 11.82 8.80
CA ARG A 32 2.76 11.63 9.68
C ARG A 32 3.95 11.04 8.93
N ALA A 33 3.70 10.07 8.06
CA ALA A 33 4.75 9.50 7.20
C ALA A 33 5.38 10.58 6.30
N GLU A 34 4.57 11.45 5.73
CA GLU A 34 5.06 12.60 4.96
C GLU A 34 5.92 13.55 5.80
N ALA A 35 5.46 13.91 7.01
CA ALA A 35 6.21 14.77 7.92
C ALA A 35 7.56 14.16 8.35
N LEU A 36 7.62 12.84 8.45
CA LEU A 36 8.84 12.08 8.76
C LEU A 36 9.78 11.90 7.55
N GLY A 37 9.40 12.36 6.36
CA GLY A 37 10.25 12.34 5.17
C GLY A 37 10.15 11.06 4.34
N TYR A 38 9.11 10.24 4.52
CA TYR A 38 8.82 9.17 3.59
C TYR A 38 8.47 9.75 2.21
N SER A 39 8.85 9.03 1.16
CA SER A 39 8.77 9.52 -0.23
C SER A 39 7.78 8.76 -1.10
N SER A 40 7.25 7.62 -0.62
CA SER A 40 6.32 6.78 -1.37
C SER A 40 5.37 6.01 -0.45
N ALA A 41 4.15 5.80 -0.95
CA ALA A 41 3.15 4.91 -0.37
C ALA A 41 2.80 3.81 -1.38
N LEU A 42 3.12 2.56 -1.05
CA LEU A 42 2.93 1.40 -1.91
C LEU A 42 1.65 0.68 -1.48
N GLN A 43 0.77 0.40 -2.43
CA GLN A 43 -0.51 -0.27 -2.22
C GLN A 43 -0.43 -1.70 -2.69
N ALA A 44 -0.48 -2.67 -1.78
CA ALA A 44 -0.55 -4.06 -2.18
C ALA A 44 -1.94 -4.35 -2.78
N SER A 45 -1.98 -4.86 -4.01
CA SER A 45 -3.22 -5.05 -4.75
C SER A 45 -3.42 -6.51 -5.12
N HIS A 46 -4.59 -7.06 -4.79
CA HIS A 46 -5.03 -8.40 -5.20
C HIS A 46 -6.57 -8.47 -5.13
N HIS A 47 -7.18 -9.34 -5.94
CA HIS A 47 -8.61 -9.60 -5.93
C HIS A 47 -8.90 -10.96 -5.30
N ILE A 48 -10.00 -11.10 -4.55
CA ILE A 48 -10.51 -12.42 -4.08
C ILE A 48 -9.54 -13.12 -3.09
N GLN A 49 -8.60 -12.37 -2.49
CA GLN A 49 -7.75 -12.89 -1.42
C GLN A 49 -8.55 -12.95 -0.11
N LYS A 50 -8.44 -14.06 0.64
CA LYS A 50 -9.28 -14.32 1.83
C LYS A 50 -8.98 -13.40 3.00
N ASP A 51 -7.72 -13.03 3.17
CA ASP A 51 -7.27 -12.07 4.19
C ASP A 51 -7.31 -10.62 3.68
N GLY A 52 -7.83 -10.37 2.47
CA GLY A 52 -7.99 -9.02 1.96
C GLY A 52 -6.69 -8.38 1.47
N PHE A 53 -6.76 -7.78 0.30
CA PHE A 53 -5.77 -6.85 -0.27
C PHE A 53 -6.55 -5.71 -0.89
N CYS A 54 -5.88 -4.65 -1.35
CA CYS A 54 -6.57 -3.58 -2.04
C CYS A 54 -7.16 -4.05 -3.38
N PRO A 55 -8.50 -4.09 -3.55
CA PRO A 55 -9.10 -4.48 -4.83
C PRO A 55 -9.15 -3.31 -5.82
N SER A 56 -8.90 -2.09 -5.36
CA SER A 56 -8.91 -0.88 -6.20
C SER A 56 -7.84 0.10 -5.72
N PRO A 57 -6.56 -0.15 -6.07
CA PRO A 57 -5.44 0.67 -5.62
C PRO A 57 -5.59 2.13 -6.06
N MET A 58 -6.22 2.41 -7.21
CA MET A 58 -6.46 3.78 -7.65
C MET A 58 -7.34 4.57 -6.69
N VAL A 59 -8.37 3.94 -6.10
CA VAL A 59 -9.23 4.59 -5.11
C VAL A 59 -8.47 4.83 -3.80
N ALA A 60 -7.69 3.85 -3.34
CA ALA A 60 -6.86 4.01 -2.15
C ALA A 60 -5.82 5.14 -2.33
N MET A 61 -5.20 5.24 -3.51
CA MET A 61 -4.25 6.32 -3.84
C MET A 61 -4.94 7.68 -3.96
N ALA A 62 -6.18 7.75 -4.46
CA ALA A 62 -6.96 8.98 -4.46
C ALA A 62 -7.24 9.45 -3.01
N GLY A 63 -7.59 8.53 -2.12
CA GLY A 63 -7.73 8.82 -0.70
C GLY A 63 -6.42 9.29 -0.05
N ALA A 64 -5.31 8.62 -0.36
CA ALA A 64 -3.98 9.03 0.10
C ALA A 64 -3.64 10.47 -0.34
N ALA A 65 -3.86 10.79 -1.61
CA ALA A 65 -3.63 12.13 -2.14
C ALA A 65 -4.52 13.20 -1.50
N ALA A 66 -5.71 12.83 -1.01
CA ALA A 66 -6.61 13.77 -0.34
C ALA A 66 -6.15 14.16 1.08
N VAL A 67 -5.25 13.40 1.70
CA VAL A 67 -4.79 13.64 3.08
C VAL A 67 -3.32 14.04 3.19
N THR A 68 -2.58 14.10 2.09
CA THR A 68 -1.17 14.50 2.06
C THR A 68 -0.96 15.78 1.27
N GLU A 69 -0.03 16.63 1.70
CA GLU A 69 0.23 17.91 1.05
C GLU A 69 1.32 17.82 -0.02
N ARG A 70 2.28 16.91 0.15
CA ARG A 70 3.28 16.59 -0.86
C ARG A 70 2.84 15.32 -1.58
N SER A 71 3.21 15.24 -2.86
CA SER A 71 2.91 14.05 -3.64
C SER A 71 3.80 12.90 -3.19
N LEU A 72 3.38 12.14 -2.16
CA LEU A 72 3.92 10.81 -1.94
C LEU A 72 3.77 10.03 -3.23
N ASN A 73 4.86 9.41 -3.68
CA ASN A 73 4.82 8.59 -4.88
C ASN A 73 3.98 7.34 -4.59
N CYS A 74 2.70 7.43 -4.93
CA CYS A 74 1.73 6.38 -4.71
C CYS A 74 1.83 5.36 -5.85
N ARG A 75 2.06 4.09 -5.51
CA ARG A 75 2.22 3.03 -6.52
C ARG A 75 1.44 1.78 -6.12
N CYS A 76 0.83 1.15 -7.10
CA CYS A 76 0.34 -0.22 -6.96
C CYS A 76 1.55 -1.16 -6.94
N TRP A 77 1.66 -1.96 -5.88
CA TRP A 77 2.54 -3.11 -5.83
C TRP A 77 1.65 -4.34 -6.00
N MET A 78 1.70 -4.92 -7.20
CA MET A 78 1.11 -6.23 -7.41
C MET A 78 2.09 -7.23 -6.80
N ASP A 79 1.59 -8.12 -5.92
CA ASP A 79 2.30 -9.36 -5.65
C ASP A 79 2.72 -9.93 -7.00
N ALA A 80 4.01 -10.13 -7.19
CA ALA A 80 4.56 -10.59 -8.45
C ALA A 80 4.15 -12.05 -8.69
N ILE A 81 2.88 -12.27 -9.07
CA ILE A 81 2.33 -13.58 -9.44
C ILE A 81 3.10 -14.19 -10.63
N ASP A 82 3.91 -13.42 -11.35
CA ASP A 82 4.64 -13.92 -12.53
C ASP A 82 6.11 -13.48 -12.65
N GLY A 83 6.81 -13.19 -11.55
CA GLY A 83 8.28 -13.01 -11.59
C GLY A 83 8.82 -11.91 -12.53
N ARG A 84 7.95 -11.09 -13.14
CA ARG A 84 8.29 -10.08 -14.17
C ARG A 84 8.28 -8.64 -13.63
N ALA A 85 8.49 -8.45 -12.34
CA ALA A 85 8.70 -7.11 -11.76
C ALA A 85 10.18 -6.65 -11.83
N ALA A 86 11.04 -7.34 -12.58
CA ALA A 86 12.47 -7.03 -12.71
C ALA A 86 12.81 -6.13 -13.93
N ALA A 87 11.85 -5.37 -14.48
CA ALA A 87 12.14 -4.45 -15.59
C ALA A 87 12.85 -3.16 -15.16
N ASP A 88 12.95 -2.88 -13.84
CA ASP A 88 13.48 -1.62 -13.31
C ASP A 88 14.69 -1.79 -12.37
N GLY A 89 15.32 -2.97 -12.36
CA GLY A 89 16.58 -3.19 -11.64
C GLY A 89 16.47 -3.23 -10.12
N ARG A 90 15.28 -3.48 -9.55
CA ARG A 90 15.11 -3.60 -8.09
C ARG A 90 15.34 -5.04 -7.59
N PRO A 91 16.04 -5.22 -6.45
CA PRO A 91 16.31 -6.56 -5.91
C PRO A 91 15.01 -7.24 -5.46
N GLN A 92 14.78 -8.46 -5.96
CA GLN A 92 13.79 -9.37 -5.40
C GLN A 92 14.18 -9.73 -3.96
N LEU A 93 13.25 -9.58 -3.01
CA LEU A 93 13.36 -10.25 -1.71
C LEU A 93 12.86 -11.69 -1.86
N PRO A 94 13.52 -12.68 -1.24
CA PRO A 94 13.06 -14.06 -1.28
C PRO A 94 11.70 -14.19 -0.58
N GLY A 95 10.79 -14.93 -1.22
CA GLY A 95 9.49 -15.31 -0.68
C GLY A 95 9.56 -16.48 0.29
#